data_AF-A0A8H6M4E3-F1
#
_entry.id   AF-A0A8H6M4E3-F1
#
_cell.length_a   1.000
_cell.length_b   1.000
_cell.length_c   1.000
_cell.angle_alpha   90.00
_cell.angle_beta   90.00
_cell.angle_gamma   90.00
#
_symmetry.space_group_name_H-M   'P 1'
#
loop_
_entity.id
_entity.type
_entity.pdbx_description
1 polymer ?
#
loop_
_entity_poly.entity_id
_entity_poly.type
_entity_poly.pdbx_seq_one_letter_code
_entity_poly.pdbx_strand_id
1 'polypeptide(L)'
;MIDERTEKLASFEDIQRETKGRIVSAKERWATTMYSESVPEELMKKIKANLNITNGRFNDVPKDPNMKSDLYDPLVNIIQSIITASGNTKYKNSTREAMHTRGKRLHKQVVNSEISPDVVIKATGNSFELPRTNGVEGVDASLGYTNVTCVMEVKLDHTTNDDEDLRVVRTS
;
A
#
# COMPACT_ATOMS: atom_id res chain seq x y z
N MET A 1 -0.11 33.48 20.17
CA MET A 1 0.91 32.63 20.83
C MET A 1 0.62 31.21 20.37
N ILE A 2 1.22 30.79 19.26
CA ILE A 2 0.95 29.48 18.64
C ILE A 2 2.04 28.55 19.17
N ASP A 3 1.61 27.47 19.83
CA ASP A 3 2.48 26.42 20.38
C ASP A 3 3.08 25.64 19.21
N GLU A 4 4.26 26.06 18.73
CA GLU A 4 5.07 25.33 17.75
C GLU A 4 5.70 24.10 18.43
N ARG A 5 4.89 23.07 18.66
CA ARG A 5 5.43 21.74 18.99
C ARG A 5 6.01 21.16 17.71
N THR A 6 7.31 21.33 17.54
CA THR A 6 8.10 20.60 16.55
C THR A 6 8.05 19.11 16.92
N GLU A 7 7.16 18.36 16.27
CA GLU A 7 7.12 16.90 16.39
C GLU A 7 8.41 16.34 15.79
N LYS A 8 9.33 15.95 16.67
CA LYS A 8 10.64 15.42 16.32
C LYS A 8 10.46 14.02 15.75
N LEU A 9 10.92 13.80 14.52
CA LEU A 9 10.91 12.50 13.85
C LEU A 9 11.63 11.43 14.68
N ALA A 10 11.03 10.25 14.73
CA ALA A 10 11.58 9.09 15.41
C ALA A 10 12.74 8.53 14.56
N SER A 11 13.95 8.47 15.13
CA SER A 11 15.09 7.83 14.50
C SER A 11 14.81 6.34 14.24
N PHE A 12 15.56 5.70 13.34
CA PHE A 12 15.48 4.25 13.12
C PHE A 12 15.65 3.45 14.42
N GLU A 13 16.46 3.95 15.36
CA GLU A 13 16.65 3.37 16.69
C GLU A 13 15.41 3.54 17.60
N ASP A 14 14.66 4.63 17.44
CA ASP A 14 13.36 4.81 18.09
C ASP A 14 12.34 3.79 17.54
N ILE A 15 12.31 3.56 16.22
CA ILE A 15 11.42 2.58 15.56
C ILE A 15 11.75 1.15 16.01
N GLN A 16 13.03 0.77 16.08
CA GLN A 16 13.43 -0.56 16.56
C GLN A 16 13.07 -0.79 18.03
N ARG A 17 13.25 0.24 18.86
CA ARG A 17 12.91 0.21 20.28
C ARG A 17 11.39 0.12 20.51
N GLU A 18 10.61 0.89 19.77
CA GLU A 18 9.14 0.88 19.85
C GLU A 18 8.56 -0.44 19.35
N THR A 19 9.13 -0.98 18.28
CA THR A 19 8.69 -2.27 17.72
C THR A 19 9.24 -3.47 18.51
N LYS A 20 10.04 -3.24 19.56
CA LYS A 20 10.70 -4.27 20.37
C LYS A 20 11.46 -5.30 19.53
N GLY A 21 12.09 -4.85 18.43
CA GLY A 21 12.78 -5.72 17.48
C GLY A 21 11.87 -6.64 16.65
N ARG A 22 10.56 -6.38 16.59
CA ARG A 22 9.62 -7.17 15.76
C ARG A 22 9.65 -6.80 14.29
N ILE A 23 10.20 -5.64 13.94
CA ILE A 23 10.47 -5.28 12.54
C ILE A 23 11.83 -5.86 12.17
N VAL A 24 11.80 -6.92 11.38
CA VAL A 24 13.00 -7.53 10.79
C VAL A 24 13.28 -6.80 9.48
N SER A 25 14.37 -6.02 9.43
CA SER A 25 14.87 -5.51 8.17
C SER A 25 15.58 -6.62 7.42
N ALA A 26 15.18 -6.85 6.17
CA ALA A 26 15.82 -7.81 5.29
C ALA A 26 16.89 -7.12 4.44
N LYS A 27 18.03 -7.79 4.22
CA LYS A 27 19.00 -7.34 3.21
C LYS A 27 18.33 -7.37 1.84
N GLU A 28 18.51 -6.34 1.04
CA GLU A 28 17.94 -6.23 -0.31
C GLU A 28 18.17 -7.50 -1.13
N ARG A 29 19.41 -7.99 -1.19
CA ARG A 29 19.74 -9.24 -1.90
C ARG A 29 18.91 -10.44 -1.43
N TRP A 30 18.67 -10.58 -0.13
CA TRP A 30 17.85 -11.67 0.40
C TRP A 30 16.38 -11.51 -0.02
N ALA A 31 15.84 -10.28 0.06
CA ALA A 31 14.47 -10.01 -0.37
C ALA A 31 14.30 -10.29 -1.87
N THR A 32 15.24 -9.82 -2.70
CA THR A 32 15.27 -10.08 -4.14
C THR A 32 15.30 -11.57 -4.44
N THR A 33 16.18 -12.34 -3.78
CA THR A 33 16.25 -13.80 -3.94
C THR A 33 14.92 -14.45 -3.56
N MET A 34 14.40 -14.15 -2.36
CA MET A 34 13.14 -14.71 -1.87
C MET A 34 11.99 -14.46 -2.83
N TYR A 35 11.81 -13.22 -3.30
CA TYR A 35 10.72 -12.90 -4.23
C TYR A 35 10.95 -13.49 -5.63
N SER A 36 12.18 -13.50 -6.13
CA SER A 36 12.48 -14.08 -7.44
C SER A 36 12.28 -15.60 -7.48
N GLU A 37 12.60 -16.30 -6.38
CA GLU A 37 12.44 -17.75 -6.27
C GLU A 37 10.99 -18.15 -5.92
N SER A 38 10.24 -17.28 -5.25
CA SER A 38 8.86 -17.55 -4.83
C SER A 38 7.83 -17.37 -5.94
N VAL A 39 8.18 -16.68 -7.03
CA VAL A 39 7.24 -16.44 -8.14
C VAL A 39 7.56 -17.39 -9.29
N PRO A 40 6.65 -18.34 -9.62
CA PRO A 40 6.87 -19.26 -10.74
C PRO A 40 7.13 -18.52 -12.06
N GLU A 41 8.06 -19.01 -12.87
CA GLU A 41 8.40 -18.38 -14.17
C GLU A 41 7.17 -18.21 -15.07
N GLU A 42 6.26 -19.19 -15.07
CA GLU A 42 5.00 -19.14 -15.81
C GLU A 42 4.08 -18.00 -15.34
N LEU A 43 4.07 -17.71 -14.03
CA LEU A 43 3.34 -16.58 -13.49
C LEU A 43 4.01 -15.26 -13.91
N MET A 44 5.34 -15.17 -13.84
CA MET A 44 6.07 -14.00 -14.35
C MET A 44 5.82 -13.76 -15.84
N LYS A 45 5.73 -14.82 -16.65
CA LYS A 45 5.40 -14.73 -18.07
C LYS A 45 3.98 -14.19 -18.29
N LYS A 46 2.99 -14.66 -17.53
CA LYS A 46 1.62 -14.14 -17.57
C LYS A 46 1.53 -12.68 -17.12
N ILE A 47 2.23 -12.34 -16.03
CA ILE A 47 2.34 -10.97 -15.52
C ILE A 47 2.91 -10.06 -16.62
N LYS A 48 4.05 -10.43 -17.22
CA LYS A 48 4.66 -9.65 -18.31
C LYS A 48 3.78 -9.56 -19.57
N ALA A 49 3.00 -10.60 -19.89
CA ALA A 49 2.08 -10.55 -21.04
C ALA A 49 0.89 -9.61 -20.81
N ASN A 50 0.45 -9.46 -19.55
CA ASN A 50 -0.64 -8.57 -19.18
C ASN A 50 -0.19 -7.13 -18.89
N LEU A 51 1.13 -6.92 -18.78
CA LEU A 51 1.71 -5.61 -18.49
C LEU A 51 2.34 -5.05 -19.75
N ASN A 52 2.02 -3.81 -20.08
CA ASN A 52 2.59 -3.10 -21.22
C ASN A 52 4.04 -2.66 -20.88
N ILE A 53 4.99 -3.60 -20.92
CA ILE A 53 6.40 -3.37 -20.55
C ILE A 53 7.28 -3.34 -21.81
N THR A 54 8.07 -2.28 -21.97
CA THR A 54 9.09 -2.19 -23.03
C THR A 54 10.40 -1.70 -22.42
N ASN A 55 11.52 -2.33 -22.77
CA ASN A 55 12.85 -2.01 -22.22
C ASN A 55 12.90 -2.00 -20.68
N GLY A 56 12.17 -2.90 -20.03
CA GLY A 56 12.09 -2.98 -18.56
C GLY A 56 11.26 -1.88 -17.89
N ARG A 57 10.55 -1.06 -18.67
CA ARG A 57 9.72 0.04 -18.20
C ARG A 57 8.24 -0.24 -18.45
N PHE A 58 7.39 0.09 -17.48
CA PHE A 58 5.95 0.14 -17.68
C PHE A 58 5.59 1.34 -18.56
N ASN A 59 5.06 1.07 -19.75
CA ASN A 59 4.71 2.09 -20.73
C ASN A 59 3.57 2.99 -20.24
N ASP A 60 2.68 2.44 -19.42
CA ASP A 60 1.52 3.18 -18.89
C ASP A 60 1.89 4.07 -17.69
N VAL A 61 3.11 3.94 -17.15
CA VAL A 61 3.63 4.81 -16.09
C VAL A 61 4.37 5.99 -16.74
N PRO A 62 3.97 7.25 -16.46
CA PRO A 62 4.63 8.44 -16.98
C PRO A 62 6.14 8.44 -16.71
N LYS A 63 6.93 8.95 -17.67
CA LYS A 63 8.39 9.09 -17.53
C LYS A 63 8.76 10.11 -16.49
N ASP A 64 8.14 11.27 -16.60
CA ASP A 64 8.40 12.42 -15.78
C ASP A 64 7.04 12.93 -15.26
N PRO A 65 6.42 12.22 -14.29
CA PRO A 65 5.16 12.65 -13.69
C PRO A 65 5.34 14.02 -13.02
N ASN A 66 4.46 14.97 -13.35
CA ASN A 66 4.49 16.30 -12.75
C ASN A 66 3.79 16.32 -11.39
N MET A 67 2.81 15.43 -11.20
CA MET A 67 2.02 15.33 -9.97
C MET A 67 1.92 13.87 -9.53
N LYS A 68 1.79 13.64 -8.21
CA LYS A 68 1.54 12.30 -7.65
C LYS A 68 0.27 11.66 -8.23
N SER A 69 -0.74 12.47 -8.57
CA SER A 69 -1.98 12.03 -9.20
C SER A 69 -1.77 11.28 -10.51
N ASP A 70 -0.71 11.62 -11.25
CA ASP A 70 -0.40 11.03 -12.54
C ASP A 70 0.04 9.55 -12.40
N LEU A 71 0.35 9.11 -11.17
CA LEU A 71 0.83 7.77 -10.88
C LEU A 71 -0.26 6.82 -10.35
N TYR A 72 -1.38 7.30 -9.84
CA TYR A 72 -2.35 6.44 -9.17
C TYR A 72 -2.97 5.39 -10.09
N ASP A 73 -3.57 5.82 -11.19
CA ASP A 73 -4.22 4.89 -12.11
C ASP A 73 -3.22 3.92 -12.76
N PRO A 74 -2.04 4.36 -13.23
CA PRO A 74 -1.01 3.43 -13.71
C PRO A 74 -0.61 2.37 -12.67
N LEU A 75 -0.41 2.77 -11.41
CA LEU A 75 -0.04 1.84 -10.35
C LEU A 75 -1.17 0.88 -10.00
N VAL A 76 -2.40 1.37 -9.86
CA VAL A 76 -3.60 0.53 -9.64
C VAL A 76 -3.74 -0.50 -10.76
N ASN A 77 -3.57 -0.09 -12.02
CA ASN A 77 -3.66 -0.99 -13.17
C ASN A 77 -2.56 -2.06 -13.14
N ILE A 78 -1.32 -1.70 -12.81
CA ILE A 78 -0.22 -2.66 -12.66
C ILE A 78 -0.55 -3.70 -11.59
N ILE A 79 -0.97 -3.24 -10.41
CA ILE A 79 -1.31 -4.12 -9.28
C ILE A 79 -2.49 -5.02 -9.64
N GLN A 80 -3.52 -4.47 -10.30
CA GLN A 80 -4.69 -5.24 -10.72
C GLN A 80 -4.34 -6.29 -11.77
N SER A 81 -3.44 -5.98 -12.72
CA SER A 81 -2.90 -6.94 -13.69
C SER A 81 -2.12 -8.07 -13.02
N ILE A 82 -1.33 -7.76 -11.98
CA ILE A 82 -0.62 -8.78 -11.18
C ILE A 82 -1.62 -9.68 -10.43
N ILE A 83 -2.64 -9.11 -9.79
CA ILE A 83 -3.69 -9.85 -9.10
C ILE A 83 -4.41 -10.80 -10.08
N THR A 84 -4.73 -10.29 -11.26
CA THR A 84 -5.44 -11.05 -12.31
C THR A 84 -4.58 -12.17 -12.87
N ALA A 85 -3.31 -11.89 -13.19
CA ALA A 85 -2.36 -12.89 -13.69
C ALA A 85 -2.10 -14.01 -12.67
N SER A 86 -2.12 -13.66 -11.38
CA SER A 86 -2.03 -14.60 -10.26
C SER A 86 -3.27 -15.47 -10.07
N GLY A 87 -4.33 -15.26 -10.86
CA GLY A 87 -5.59 -15.99 -10.77
C GLY A 87 -6.50 -15.51 -9.64
N ASN A 88 -6.32 -14.28 -9.16
CA ASN A 88 -7.03 -13.70 -8.03
C ASN A 88 -6.92 -14.61 -6.78
N THR A 89 -8.04 -15.06 -6.20
CA THR A 89 -8.05 -16.03 -5.09
C THR A 89 -8.53 -17.40 -5.57
N LYS A 90 -7.96 -18.47 -5.02
CA LYS A 90 -8.41 -19.85 -5.27
C LYS A 90 -9.76 -20.17 -4.62
N TYR A 91 -10.28 -19.29 -3.77
CA TYR A 91 -11.48 -19.54 -2.98
C TYR A 91 -12.71 -18.91 -3.65
N LYS A 92 -13.78 -19.72 -3.76
CA LYS A 92 -15.08 -19.25 -4.25
C LYS A 92 -15.56 -18.09 -3.35
N ASN A 93 -16.01 -16.98 -3.95
CA ASN A 93 -16.48 -15.75 -3.30
C ASN A 93 -15.41 -14.88 -2.63
N SER A 94 -14.13 -15.20 -2.80
CA SER A 94 -13.02 -14.36 -2.31
C SER A 94 -12.40 -13.62 -3.48
N THR A 95 -12.17 -12.32 -3.30
CA THR A 95 -11.64 -11.42 -4.33
C THR A 95 -10.52 -10.56 -3.75
N ARG A 96 -9.62 -10.12 -4.62
CA ARG A 96 -8.67 -9.04 -4.38
C ARG A 96 -8.85 -8.00 -5.47
N GLU A 97 -8.84 -6.73 -5.06
CA GLU A 97 -9.04 -5.58 -5.94
C GLU A 97 -8.08 -4.47 -5.53
N ALA A 98 -7.31 -3.96 -6.49
CA ALA A 98 -6.49 -2.77 -6.29
C ALA A 98 -7.37 -1.53 -6.41
N MET A 99 -7.24 -0.59 -5.48
CA MET A 99 -8.03 0.64 -5.45
C MET A 99 -7.12 1.82 -5.12
N HIS A 100 -7.27 2.93 -5.84
CA HIS A 100 -6.74 4.21 -5.34
C HIS A 100 -7.67 4.72 -4.23
N THR A 101 -7.07 5.24 -3.16
CA THR A 101 -7.79 5.66 -1.94
C THR A 101 -7.39 7.04 -1.47
N ARG A 102 -6.60 7.78 -2.25
CA ARG A 102 -6.26 9.17 -1.90
C ARG A 102 -7.52 9.99 -1.64
N GLY A 103 -7.55 10.68 -0.51
CA GLY A 103 -8.70 11.47 -0.07
C GLY A 103 -9.83 10.65 0.56
N LYS A 104 -9.72 9.31 0.59
CA LYS A 104 -10.62 8.42 1.31
C LYS A 104 -9.96 7.96 2.62
N ARG A 105 -10.73 8.03 3.71
CA ARG A 105 -10.28 7.55 5.01
C ARG A 105 -10.62 6.07 5.17
N LEU A 106 -9.65 5.28 5.64
CA LEU A 106 -9.93 3.89 6.02
C LEU A 106 -10.72 3.85 7.33
N HIS A 107 -11.82 3.10 7.36
CA HIS A 107 -12.58 2.93 8.58
C HIS A 107 -11.85 2.04 9.60
N LYS A 108 -11.78 2.49 10.86
CA LYS A 108 -11.20 1.75 12.00
C LYS A 108 -12.17 1.72 13.19
N GLN A 109 -12.23 0.59 13.87
CA GLN A 109 -13.17 0.35 14.98
C GLN A 109 -12.61 0.71 16.38
N VAL A 110 -11.29 0.83 16.57
CA VAL A 110 -10.68 0.77 17.92
C VAL A 110 -9.71 1.92 18.29
N VAL A 111 -9.15 2.68 17.35
CA VAL A 111 -8.18 3.76 17.68
C VAL A 111 -8.32 4.92 16.70
N ASN A 112 -8.31 6.17 17.19
CA ASN A 112 -8.33 7.42 16.43
C ASN A 112 -7.04 7.66 15.62
N SER A 113 -6.62 6.71 14.78
CA SER A 113 -5.53 6.87 13.83
C SER A 113 -6.12 6.93 12.42
N GLU A 114 -6.12 8.12 11.82
CA GLU A 114 -6.56 8.31 10.44
C GLU A 114 -5.38 8.07 9.51
N ILE A 115 -5.40 6.97 8.76
CA ILE A 115 -4.47 6.74 7.65
C ILE A 115 -5.27 6.88 6.37
N SER A 116 -4.73 7.65 5.43
CA SER A 116 -5.29 7.88 4.09
C SER A 116 -4.28 7.40 3.05
N PRO A 117 -4.10 6.07 2.91
CA PRO A 117 -3.12 5.55 1.97
C PRO A 117 -3.50 5.94 0.54
N ASP A 118 -2.50 6.03 -0.32
CA ASP A 118 -2.70 6.35 -1.73
C ASP A 118 -3.35 5.20 -2.49
N VAL A 119 -2.87 3.98 -2.27
CA VAL A 119 -3.37 2.76 -2.93
C VAL A 119 -3.54 1.64 -1.92
N VAL A 120 -4.60 0.85 -2.05
CA VAL A 120 -4.85 -0.35 -1.24
C VAL A 120 -5.18 -1.55 -2.10
N ILE A 121 -4.99 -2.74 -1.53
CA ILE A 121 -5.60 -3.96 -2.03
C ILE A 121 -6.74 -4.33 -1.08
N LYS A 122 -7.97 -4.12 -1.54
CA LYS A 122 -9.18 -4.60 -0.88
C LYS A 122 -9.30 -6.11 -1.08
N ALA A 123 -9.76 -6.81 -0.05
CA ALA A 123 -9.94 -8.25 -0.10
C ALA A 123 -11.30 -8.67 0.49
N THR A 124 -11.90 -9.71 -0.10
CA THR A 124 -13.08 -10.39 0.43
C THR A 124 -12.78 -11.86 0.69
N GLY A 125 -13.50 -12.46 1.63
CA GLY A 125 -13.39 -13.87 1.97
C GLY A 125 -13.58 -14.11 3.48
N ASN A 126 -13.47 -15.37 3.91
CA ASN A 126 -13.75 -15.77 5.30
C ASN A 126 -12.83 -15.10 6.35
N SER A 127 -11.69 -14.56 5.93
CA SER A 127 -10.74 -13.85 6.81
C SER A 127 -10.92 -12.34 6.81
N PHE A 128 -11.89 -11.81 6.06
CA PHE A 128 -12.12 -10.38 5.91
C PHE A 128 -13.56 -10.03 6.26
N GLU A 129 -13.74 -8.89 6.92
CA GLU A 129 -15.06 -8.41 7.32
C GLU A 129 -15.32 -7.03 6.70
N LEU A 130 -16.57 -6.79 6.28
CA LEU A 130 -16.99 -5.46 5.87
C LEU A 130 -16.87 -4.51 7.07
N PRO A 131 -16.29 -3.31 6.88
CA PRO A 131 -16.15 -2.35 7.97
C PRO A 131 -17.50 -1.93 8.53
N ARG A 132 -17.62 -1.90 9.86
CA ARG A 132 -18.84 -1.48 10.55
C ARG A 132 -18.92 0.04 10.60
N THR A 133 -19.44 0.67 9.55
CA THR A 133 -19.61 2.11 9.54
C THR A 133 -20.85 2.53 10.31
N ASN A 134 -20.66 3.23 11.43
CA ASN A 134 -21.77 3.84 12.19
C ASN A 134 -22.26 5.14 11.54
N GLY A 135 -22.30 5.23 10.20
CA GLY A 135 -22.73 6.43 9.47
C GLY A 135 -21.79 7.63 9.56
N VAL A 136 -20.48 7.40 9.70
CA VAL A 136 -19.48 8.49 9.73
C VAL A 136 -19.36 9.11 8.35
N GLU A 137 -19.59 10.42 8.26
CA GLU A 137 -19.52 11.18 7.02
C GLU A 137 -18.07 11.23 6.48
N GLY A 138 -17.89 11.10 5.16
CA GLY A 138 -16.57 11.14 4.51
C GLY A 138 -15.73 9.85 4.61
N VAL A 139 -16.31 8.76 5.11
CA VAL A 139 -15.64 7.43 5.17
C VAL A 139 -16.24 6.50 4.11
N ASP A 140 -15.37 5.84 3.35
CA ASP A 140 -15.82 4.81 2.40
C ASP A 140 -16.28 3.58 3.19
N ALA A 141 -17.61 3.39 3.28
CA ALA A 141 -18.20 2.31 4.06
C ALA A 141 -17.82 0.90 3.56
N SER A 142 -17.27 0.81 2.35
CA SER A 142 -16.82 -0.45 1.77
C SER A 142 -15.37 -0.78 2.10
N LEU A 143 -14.62 0.11 2.79
CA LEU A 143 -13.18 0.00 2.95
C LEU A 143 -12.69 0.34 4.37
N GLY A 144 -11.93 -0.59 4.94
CA GLY A 144 -11.37 -0.43 6.27
C GLY A 144 -10.29 -1.47 6.56
N TYR A 145 -9.68 -1.38 7.74
CA TYR A 145 -8.57 -2.27 8.10
C TYR A 145 -8.97 -3.76 8.12
N THR A 146 -10.25 -4.06 8.29
CA THR A 146 -10.79 -5.43 8.33
C THR A 146 -10.89 -6.10 6.96
N ASN A 147 -10.78 -5.33 5.87
CA ASN A 147 -10.86 -5.85 4.50
C ASN A 147 -9.78 -5.31 3.56
N VAL A 148 -8.66 -4.84 4.11
CA VAL A 148 -7.47 -4.42 3.36
C VAL A 148 -6.31 -5.38 3.66
N THR A 149 -5.69 -5.94 2.62
CA THR A 149 -4.54 -6.85 2.77
C THR A 149 -3.19 -6.16 2.56
N CYS A 150 -3.19 -4.98 1.93
CA CYS A 150 -1.98 -4.23 1.62
C CYS A 150 -2.32 -2.74 1.45
N VAL A 151 -1.44 -1.89 1.95
CA VAL A 151 -1.48 -0.43 1.77
C VAL A 151 -0.17 0.01 1.12
N MET A 152 -0.24 0.99 0.24
CA MET A 152 0.89 1.52 -0.52
C MET A 152 0.82 3.04 -0.55
N GLU A 153 1.96 3.67 -0.29
CA GLU A 153 2.15 5.13 -0.39
C GLU A 153 2.89 5.45 -1.69
N VAL A 154 2.46 6.51 -2.38
CA VAL A 154 3.07 6.94 -3.64
C VAL A 154 3.82 8.25 -3.41
N LYS A 155 5.12 8.24 -3.72
CA LYS A 155 6.00 9.40 -3.61
C LYS A 155 6.70 9.64 -4.95
N LEU A 156 7.01 10.92 -5.24
CA LEU A 156 7.85 11.30 -6.37
C LEU A 156 9.30 11.42 -5.91
N ASP A 157 10.26 11.11 -6.78
CA ASP A 157 11.69 11.13 -6.43
C ASP A 157 12.20 12.52 -6.03
N HIS A 158 11.55 13.60 -6.47
CA HIS A 158 11.91 14.96 -6.04
C HIS A 158 11.22 15.38 -4.74
N THR A 159 10.28 14.58 -4.23
CA THR A 159 9.62 14.82 -2.93
C THR A 159 10.31 14.10 -1.77
N THR A 160 11.29 13.24 -2.03
CA THR A 160 12.00 12.46 -0.99
C THR A 160 13.03 13.28 -0.18
N ASN A 161 13.26 14.54 -0.52
CA ASN A 161 14.08 15.43 0.33
C ASN A 161 13.33 15.92 1.59
N ASP A 162 12.00 15.78 1.64
CA ASP A 162 11.18 16.30 2.76
C ASP A 162 10.44 15.19 3.55
N ASP A 163 10.67 13.90 3.24
CA ASP A 163 9.71 12.84 3.59
C ASP A 163 10.35 11.56 4.17
N GLU A 164 11.26 11.72 5.14
CA GLU A 164 11.59 10.69 6.17
C GLU A 164 10.45 10.48 7.19
N ASP A 165 9.24 10.98 6.93
CA ASP A 165 8.02 10.82 7.73
C ASP A 165 7.39 9.41 7.59
N LEU A 166 8.04 8.39 8.14
CA LEU A 166 7.30 7.24 8.69
C LEU A 166 6.77 7.66 10.07
N ARG A 167 5.65 8.37 10.12
CA ARG A 167 5.00 8.74 11.39
C ARG A 167 4.45 7.49 12.07
N VAL A 168 5.16 7.00 13.09
CA VAL A 168 4.58 6.08 14.06
C VAL A 168 3.63 6.90 14.94
N VAL A 169 2.33 6.63 14.81
CA VAL A 169 1.30 7.25 15.65
C VAL A 169 1.50 6.77 17.09
N ARG A 170 2.06 7.65 17.94
CA ARG A 170 2.13 7.43 19.38
C ARG A 170 0.70 7.40 19.94
N THR A 171 0.24 6.23 20.35
CA THR A 171 -0.97 6.12 21.18
C THR A 171 -0.56 6.16 22.64
N SER A 172 -0.94 7.23 23.33
CA SER A 172 -0.83 7.41 24.79
C SER A 172 -1.62 6.38 25.57
#